data_AF-A0A957BWR7-F1
#
_entry.id   AF-A0A957BWR7-F1
#
_cell.length_a   1.000
_cell.length_b   1.000
_cell.length_c   1.000
_cell.angle_alpha   90.00
_cell.angle_beta   90.00
_cell.angle_gamma   90.00
#
_symmetry.space_group_name_H-M   'P 1'
#
loop_
_entity.id
_entity.type
_entity.pdbx_description
1 polymer ?
#
loop_
_entity_poly.entity_id
_entity_poly.type
_entity_poly.pdbx_seq_one_letter_code
_entity_poly.pdbx_strand_id
1 'polypeptide(L)'
;MIFENREGQTTLLILLALSLVASRWNDVVKIGFGGFTAEMQKELAETTELVKKLRSVTKVVAEALVETIQFSGRWGGMPEERKDAFFVKLRGLLLELETPEVEIAEAFSKAEAFIRLDYSSYIRAAMSSENKDRFDAYFPSRSLGNEPSPDEIRHFLATLDEKSDEVNQRLEDYKFYCENKKHRRPELWARRYK
;
A
#
# COMPACT_ATOMS: atom_id res chain seq x y z
N MET A 1 1.71 -28.17 -1.47
CA MET A 1 0.79 -27.64 -2.49
C MET A 1 -0.48 -27.16 -1.77
N ILE A 2 -0.46 -25.93 -1.22
CA ILE A 2 -1.56 -25.34 -0.41
C ILE A 2 -1.72 -23.85 -0.77
N PHE A 3 -1.73 -23.50 -2.06
CA PHE A 3 -1.80 -22.09 -2.50
C PHE A 3 -2.78 -21.83 -3.66
N GLU A 4 -3.72 -22.73 -3.95
CA GLU A 4 -4.56 -22.60 -5.14
C GLU A 4 -5.78 -21.67 -5.02
N ASN A 5 -6.08 -21.08 -3.85
CA ASN A 5 -7.28 -20.25 -3.73
C ASN A 5 -7.14 -19.01 -2.84
N ARG A 6 -6.09 -18.22 -3.08
CA ARG A 6 -5.89 -16.91 -2.42
C ARG A 6 -7.00 -15.91 -2.75
N GLU A 7 -7.49 -15.91 -3.99
CA GLU A 7 -8.60 -15.03 -4.40
C GLU A 7 -9.90 -15.34 -3.65
N GLY A 8 -10.20 -16.63 -3.45
CA GLY A 8 -11.35 -17.10 -2.67
C GLY A 8 -11.28 -16.68 -1.21
N GLN A 9 -10.09 -16.71 -0.59
CA GLN A 9 -9.90 -16.30 0.80
C GLN A 9 -10.09 -14.79 1.01
N THR A 10 -9.54 -13.95 0.14
CA THR A 10 -9.79 -12.50 0.19
C THR A 10 -11.24 -12.15 -0.06
N THR A 11 -11.90 -12.82 -1.01
CA THR A 11 -13.31 -12.60 -1.31
C THR A 11 -14.19 -13.00 -0.12
N LEU A 12 -13.86 -14.12 0.53
CA LEU A 12 -14.55 -14.59 1.73
C LEU A 12 -14.40 -13.63 2.91
N LEU A 13 -13.21 -13.09 3.14
CA LEU A 13 -12.97 -12.11 4.21
C LEU A 13 -13.72 -10.80 3.97
N ILE A 14 -13.74 -10.31 2.73
CA ILE A 14 -14.51 -9.12 2.35
C ILE A 14 -16.01 -9.37 2.51
N LEU A 15 -16.51 -10.53 2.08
CA LEU A 15 -17.91 -10.92 2.26
C LEU A 15 -18.29 -11.06 3.73
N LEU A 16 -17.42 -11.61 4.57
CA LEU A 16 -17.63 -11.71 6.02
C LEU A 16 -17.68 -10.33 6.68
N ALA A 17 -16.79 -9.42 6.31
CA ALA A 17 -16.80 -8.05 6.82
C ALA A 17 -18.09 -7.30 6.40
N LEU A 18 -18.46 -7.40 5.12
CA LEU A 18 -19.67 -6.74 4.57
C LEU A 18 -20.97 -7.34 5.14
N SER A 19 -21.03 -8.66 5.30
CA SER A 19 -22.20 -9.32 5.90
C SER A 19 -22.38 -8.97 7.38
N LEU A 20 -21.28 -8.76 8.12
CA LEU A 20 -21.36 -8.24 9.48
C LEU A 20 -22.00 -6.84 9.51
N VAL A 21 -21.54 -5.95 8.64
CA VAL A 21 -22.08 -4.57 8.51
C VAL A 21 -23.55 -4.58 8.10
N ALA A 22 -23.89 -5.35 7.07
CA ALA A 22 -25.27 -5.45 6.59
C ALA A 22 -26.22 -6.07 7.62
N SER A 23 -25.77 -7.08 8.36
CA SER A 23 -26.60 -7.74 9.39
C SER A 23 -27.01 -6.82 10.53
N ARG A 24 -26.26 -5.74 10.76
CA ARG A 24 -26.47 -4.79 11.86
C ARG A 24 -27.08 -3.46 11.41
N TRP A 25 -27.24 -3.22 10.11
CA TRP A 25 -27.86 -2.00 9.57
C TRP A 25 -29.30 -1.81 10.05
N ASN A 26 -30.06 -2.90 10.20
CA ASN A 26 -31.43 -2.84 10.72
C ASN A 26 -31.53 -2.42 12.19
N ASP A 27 -30.48 -2.64 12.99
CA ASP A 27 -30.43 -2.19 14.38
C ASP A 27 -30.25 -0.67 14.42
N VAL A 28 -29.40 -0.12 13.54
CA VAL A 28 -29.14 1.33 13.41
C VAL A 28 -30.39 2.10 12.94
N VAL A 29 -31.16 1.53 12.02
CA VAL A 29 -32.37 2.20 11.47
C VAL A 29 -33.51 2.28 12.49
N LYS A 30 -33.62 1.32 13.43
CA LYS A 30 -34.68 1.32 14.45
C LYS A 30 -34.56 2.45 15.49
N ILE A 31 -33.35 2.99 15.66
CA ILE A 31 -33.04 4.08 16.62
C ILE A 31 -33.73 5.40 16.22
N GLY A 32 -34.06 5.58 14.94
CA GLY A 32 -34.67 6.83 14.43
C GLY A 32 -36.14 7.07 14.78
N PHE A 33 -36.85 6.11 15.40
CA PHE A 33 -38.33 6.16 15.54
C PHE A 33 -38.91 6.14 16.97
N GLY A 34 -38.09 6.06 18.03
CA GLY A 34 -38.55 5.99 19.43
C GLY A 34 -37.93 7.06 20.33
N GLY A 35 -38.73 7.73 21.16
CA GLY A 35 -38.37 8.97 21.88
C GLY A 35 -37.08 8.95 22.74
N PHE A 36 -36.50 10.15 22.90
CA PHE A 36 -35.27 10.46 23.64
C PHE A 36 -35.29 9.94 25.09
N THR A 37 -34.73 8.75 25.33
CA THR A 37 -34.50 8.18 26.67
C THR A 37 -33.02 7.81 26.85
N ALA A 38 -32.61 7.55 28.10
CA ALA A 38 -31.26 7.08 28.44
C ALA A 38 -30.83 5.81 27.67
N GLU A 39 -31.81 5.03 27.22
CA GLU A 39 -31.61 3.85 26.38
C GLU A 39 -31.07 4.22 24.99
N MET A 40 -31.56 5.31 24.39
CA MET A 40 -31.04 5.84 23.12
C MET A 40 -29.59 6.36 23.27
N GLN A 41 -29.25 7.02 24.39
CA GLN A 41 -27.87 7.44 24.64
C GLN A 41 -26.91 6.25 24.79
N LYS A 42 -27.38 5.18 25.46
CA LYS A 42 -26.62 3.94 25.59
C LYS A 42 -26.43 3.25 24.24
N GLU A 43 -27.48 3.13 23.43
CA GLU A 43 -27.40 2.55 22.09
C GLU A 43 -26.48 3.36 21.15
N LEU A 44 -26.51 4.70 21.24
CA LEU A 44 -25.59 5.57 20.50
C LEU A 44 -24.14 5.36 20.92
N ALA A 45 -23.87 5.22 22.22
CA ALA A 45 -22.54 4.93 22.74
C ALA A 45 -22.04 3.55 22.27
N GLU A 46 -22.90 2.53 22.32
CA GLU A 46 -22.60 1.18 21.82
C GLU A 46 -22.33 1.18 20.32
N THR A 47 -23.12 1.93 19.55
CA THR A 47 -22.93 2.09 18.10
C THR A 47 -21.61 2.79 17.79
N THR A 48 -21.25 3.83 18.53
CA THR A 48 -19.98 4.55 18.37
C THR A 48 -18.78 3.64 18.63
N GLU A 49 -18.84 2.84 19.70
CA GLU A 49 -17.80 1.86 20.00
C GLU A 49 -17.72 0.74 18.95
N LEU A 50 -18.86 0.32 18.38
CA LEU A 50 -18.89 -0.65 17.30
C LEU A 50 -18.23 -0.09 16.03
N VAL A 51 -18.54 1.14 15.65
CA VAL A 51 -17.91 1.82 14.51
C VAL A 51 -16.41 1.91 14.70
N LYS A 52 -15.95 2.28 15.91
CA LYS A 52 -14.52 2.32 16.24
C LYS A 52 -13.84 0.95 16.09
N LYS A 53 -14.48 -0.12 16.56
CA LYS A 53 -13.98 -1.50 16.36
C LYS A 53 -13.94 -1.89 14.89
N LEU A 54 -14.98 -1.53 14.12
CA LEU A 54 -15.04 -1.80 12.68
C LEU A 54 -13.92 -1.07 11.93
N ARG A 55 -13.63 0.19 12.26
CA ARG A 55 -12.49 0.94 11.70
C ARG A 55 -11.17 0.24 11.98
N SER A 56 -10.95 -0.16 13.23
CA SER A 56 -9.75 -0.89 13.64
C SER A 56 -9.57 -2.21 12.85
N VAL A 57 -10.63 -3.01 12.71
CA VAL A 57 -10.58 -4.25 11.92
C VAL A 57 -10.32 -3.94 10.44
N THR A 58 -11.00 -2.95 9.88
CA THR A 58 -10.85 -2.58 8.47
C THR A 58 -9.44 -2.10 8.16
N LYS A 59 -8.81 -1.33 9.07
CA LYS A 59 -7.41 -0.92 8.95
C LYS A 59 -6.47 -2.13 8.86
N VAL A 60 -6.60 -3.09 9.78
CA VAL A 60 -5.77 -4.31 9.78
C VAL A 60 -5.96 -5.11 8.49
N VAL A 61 -7.19 -5.23 8.01
CA VAL A 61 -7.49 -5.91 6.74
C VAL A 61 -6.90 -5.13 5.56
N ALA A 62 -7.01 -3.80 5.56
CA ALA A 62 -6.43 -2.95 4.52
C ALA A 62 -4.91 -3.10 4.44
N GLU A 63 -4.21 -3.07 5.58
CA GLU A 63 -2.77 -3.32 5.65
C GLU A 63 -2.38 -4.68 5.05
N ALA A 64 -3.07 -5.75 5.45
CA ALA A 64 -2.81 -7.10 4.96
C ALA A 64 -3.07 -7.23 3.44
N LEU A 65 -4.12 -6.59 2.93
CA LEU A 65 -4.43 -6.56 1.50
C LEU A 65 -3.37 -5.79 0.71
N VAL A 66 -2.95 -4.63 1.22
CA VAL A 66 -1.91 -3.80 0.62
C VAL A 66 -0.61 -4.57 0.50
N GLU A 67 -0.16 -5.21 1.57
CA GLU A 67 1.03 -6.06 1.54
C GLU A 67 0.89 -7.20 0.53
N THR A 68 -0.22 -7.93 0.57
CA THR A 68 -0.48 -9.08 -0.32
C THR A 68 -0.39 -8.68 -1.79
N ILE A 69 -0.99 -7.54 -2.14
CA ILE A 69 -0.99 -7.04 -3.52
C ILE A 69 0.41 -6.63 -3.96
N GLN A 70 1.16 -5.93 -3.10
CA GLN A 70 2.54 -5.55 -3.40
C GLN A 70 3.43 -6.77 -3.64
N PHE A 71 3.34 -7.79 -2.78
CA PHE A 71 4.09 -9.04 -2.98
C PHE A 71 3.69 -9.77 -4.25
N SER A 72 2.40 -9.77 -4.62
CA SER A 72 1.93 -10.49 -5.81
C SER A 72 2.60 -9.99 -7.10
N GLY A 73 2.86 -8.69 -7.20
CA GLY A 73 3.42 -8.07 -8.41
C GLY A 73 4.83 -8.52 -8.78
N ARG A 74 5.60 -9.00 -7.80
CA ARG A 74 7.01 -9.37 -7.98
C ARG A 74 7.22 -10.73 -8.66
N TRP A 75 6.15 -11.53 -8.75
CA TRP A 75 6.19 -12.91 -9.27
C TRP A 75 5.25 -13.11 -10.47
N GLY A 76 5.03 -12.06 -11.27
CA GLY A 76 4.09 -12.10 -12.40
C GLY A 76 2.61 -11.99 -12.00
N GLY A 77 2.32 -11.47 -10.80
CA GLY A 77 0.95 -11.31 -10.30
C GLY A 77 0.20 -10.12 -10.92
N MET A 78 -0.57 -9.41 -10.09
CA MET A 78 -1.52 -8.40 -10.56
C MET A 78 -0.85 -7.32 -11.44
N PRO A 79 -1.43 -6.95 -12.60
CA PRO A 79 -0.97 -5.81 -13.40
C PRO A 79 -0.99 -4.51 -12.59
N GLU A 80 -0.06 -3.59 -12.85
CA GLU A 80 0.09 -2.37 -12.05
C GLU A 80 -1.18 -1.52 -12.06
N GLU A 81 -1.85 -1.41 -13.20
CA GLU A 81 -3.10 -0.65 -13.36
C GLU A 81 -4.20 -1.20 -12.46
N ARG A 82 -4.24 -2.53 -12.27
CA ARG A 82 -5.21 -3.20 -11.41
C ARG A 82 -4.87 -3.01 -9.93
N LYS A 83 -3.58 -2.94 -9.57
CA LYS A 83 -3.15 -2.61 -8.20
C LYS A 83 -3.55 -1.19 -7.83
N ASP A 84 -3.27 -0.23 -8.71
CA ASP A 84 -3.61 1.18 -8.50
C ASP A 84 -5.12 1.35 -8.32
N ALA A 85 -5.92 0.72 -9.20
CA ALA A 85 -7.37 0.73 -9.08
C ALA A 85 -7.84 0.11 -7.75
N PHE A 86 -7.20 -0.96 -7.29
CA PHE A 86 -7.52 -1.57 -6.00
C PHE A 86 -7.19 -0.65 -4.82
N PHE A 87 -6.02 0.02 -4.83
CA PHE A 87 -5.64 0.95 -3.78
C PHE A 87 -6.54 2.18 -3.72
N VAL A 88 -6.95 2.71 -4.88
CA VAL A 88 -7.95 3.79 -4.95
C VAL A 88 -9.26 3.34 -4.31
N LYS A 89 -9.75 2.15 -4.65
CA LYS A 89 -10.99 1.60 -4.08
C LYS A 89 -10.88 1.38 -2.57
N LEU A 90 -9.78 0.78 -2.11
CA LEU A 90 -9.55 0.50 -0.69
C LEU A 90 -9.48 1.80 0.12
N ARG A 91 -8.79 2.82 -0.39
CA ARG A 91 -8.75 4.15 0.23
C ARG A 91 -10.14 4.78 0.29
N GLY A 92 -10.92 4.69 -0.79
CA GLY A 92 -12.31 5.17 -0.83
C GLY A 92 -13.16 4.54 0.27
N LEU A 93 -13.09 3.22 0.44
CA LEU A 93 -13.81 2.51 1.50
C LEU A 93 -13.40 2.96 2.90
N LEU A 94 -12.10 3.18 3.15
CA LEU A 94 -11.64 3.69 4.45
C LEU A 94 -12.14 5.11 4.73
N LEU A 95 -12.19 5.97 3.71
CA LEU A 95 -12.75 7.33 3.81
C LEU A 95 -14.26 7.31 4.04
N GLU A 96 -15.01 6.42 3.38
CA GLU A 96 -16.45 6.22 3.59
C GLU A 96 -16.77 5.77 5.03
N LEU A 97 -15.85 5.03 5.66
CA LEU A 97 -15.93 4.66 7.07
C LEU A 97 -15.48 5.77 8.02
N GLU A 98 -15.14 6.95 7.50
CA GLU A 98 -14.55 8.10 8.21
C GLU A 98 -13.30 7.70 9.01
N THR A 99 -12.46 6.84 8.42
CA THR A 99 -11.15 6.51 9.00
C THR A 99 -10.25 7.75 8.93
N PRO A 100 -9.59 8.15 10.03
CA PRO A 100 -8.69 9.32 10.00
C PRO A 100 -7.60 9.20 8.94
N GLU A 101 -7.28 10.29 8.26
CA GLU A 101 -6.29 10.32 7.17
C GLU A 101 -4.91 9.77 7.60
N VAL A 102 -4.54 9.98 8.87
CA VAL A 102 -3.31 9.44 9.47
C VAL A 102 -3.32 7.91 9.53
N GLU A 103 -4.44 7.30 9.88
CA GLU A 103 -4.58 5.84 9.94
C GLU A 103 -4.60 5.23 8.54
N ILE A 104 -5.20 5.93 7.57
CA ILE A 104 -5.13 5.56 6.16
C ILE A 104 -3.66 5.63 5.70
N ALA A 105 -2.95 6.73 5.96
CA ALA A 105 -1.54 6.86 5.58
C ALA A 105 -0.67 5.75 6.19
N GLU A 106 -0.90 5.41 7.46
CA GLU A 106 -0.23 4.27 8.12
C GLU A 106 -0.52 2.95 7.40
N ALA A 107 -1.78 2.69 7.02
CA ALA A 107 -2.16 1.46 6.34
C ALA A 107 -1.47 1.29 4.98
N PHE A 108 -1.20 2.41 4.28
CA PHE A 108 -0.52 2.42 2.98
C PHE A 108 1.01 2.60 3.08
N SER A 109 1.54 2.96 4.25
CA SER A 109 2.97 3.24 4.44
C SER A 109 3.88 2.08 4.01
N LYS A 110 3.46 0.84 4.25
CA LYS A 110 4.19 -0.36 3.82
C LYS A 110 4.21 -0.50 2.30
N ALA A 111 3.12 -0.17 1.60
CA ALA A 111 3.13 -0.14 0.14
C ALA A 111 4.12 0.89 -0.40
N GLU A 112 4.19 2.06 0.23
CA GLU A 112 5.17 3.06 -0.16
C GLU A 112 6.61 2.55 0.03
N ALA A 113 6.90 1.88 1.16
CA ALA A 113 8.19 1.25 1.40
C ALA A 113 8.53 0.21 0.30
N PHE A 114 7.58 -0.65 -0.05
CA PHE A 114 7.77 -1.60 -1.16
C PHE A 114 8.11 -0.91 -2.48
N ILE A 115 7.39 0.15 -2.83
CA ILE A 115 7.63 0.89 -4.08
C ILE A 115 9.01 1.55 -4.06
N ARG A 116 9.42 2.14 -2.93
CA ARG A 116 10.77 2.68 -2.76
C ARG A 116 11.85 1.62 -2.93
N LEU A 117 11.63 0.42 -2.39
CA LEU A 117 12.57 -0.69 -2.48
C LEU A 117 12.69 -1.19 -3.93
N ASP A 118 11.55 -1.21 -4.62
CA ASP A 118 11.47 -1.55 -6.04
C ASP A 118 12.16 -0.51 -6.90
N TYR A 119 12.02 0.79 -6.63
CA TYR A 119 12.76 1.84 -7.33
C TYR A 119 14.27 1.72 -7.12
N SER A 120 14.72 1.51 -5.89
CA SER A 120 16.13 1.27 -5.60
C SER A 120 16.66 0.05 -6.37
N SER A 121 15.90 -1.04 -6.40
CA SER A 121 16.25 -2.25 -7.15
C SER A 121 16.24 -2.02 -8.67
N TYR A 122 15.29 -1.22 -9.15
CA TYR A 122 15.16 -0.86 -10.55
C TYR A 122 16.33 0.01 -11.01
N ILE A 123 16.78 0.98 -10.21
CA ILE A 123 17.98 1.78 -10.51
C ILE A 123 19.22 0.87 -10.52
N ARG A 124 19.39 0.04 -9.49
CA ARG A 124 20.49 -0.94 -9.42
C ARG A 124 20.52 -1.86 -10.64
N ALA A 125 19.38 -2.31 -11.13
CA ALA A 125 19.31 -3.21 -12.29
C ALA A 125 19.91 -2.61 -13.58
N ALA A 126 19.84 -1.28 -13.75
CA ALA A 126 20.40 -0.56 -14.90
C ALA A 126 21.92 -0.30 -14.80
N MET A 127 22.54 -0.55 -13.65
CA MET A 127 23.97 -0.35 -13.46
C MET A 127 24.79 -1.48 -14.12
N SER A 128 26.06 -1.18 -14.41
CA SER A 128 27.05 -2.21 -14.77
C SER A 128 27.21 -3.24 -13.65
N SER A 129 27.70 -4.45 -13.97
CA SER A 129 27.89 -5.51 -12.97
C SER A 129 28.83 -5.07 -11.84
N GLU A 130 29.93 -4.38 -12.16
CA GLU A 130 30.87 -3.85 -11.16
C GLU A 130 30.19 -2.84 -10.22
N ASN A 131 29.36 -1.94 -10.77
CA ASN A 131 28.68 -0.93 -9.97
C ASN A 131 27.52 -1.50 -9.13
N LYS A 132 26.93 -2.63 -9.53
CA LYS A 132 25.95 -3.36 -8.72
C LYS A 132 26.54 -3.87 -7.41
N ASP A 133 27.75 -4.44 -7.46
CA ASP A 133 28.43 -4.93 -6.26
C ASP A 133 28.81 -3.78 -5.33
N ARG A 134 29.29 -2.66 -5.91
CA ARG A 134 29.56 -1.43 -5.15
C ARG A 134 28.30 -0.84 -4.53
N PHE A 135 27.17 -0.89 -5.23
CA PHE A 135 25.88 -0.42 -4.72
C PHE A 135 25.44 -1.24 -3.50
N ASP A 136 25.54 -2.56 -3.57
CA ASP A 136 25.17 -3.44 -2.45
C ASP A 136 26.11 -3.26 -1.25
N ALA A 137 27.41 -3.05 -1.50
CA ALA A 137 28.37 -2.75 -0.44
C ALA A 137 28.12 -1.39 0.22
N TYR A 138 27.67 -0.39 -0.54
CA TYR A 138 27.36 0.95 -0.03
C TYR A 138 26.03 0.99 0.74
N PHE A 139 25.05 0.16 0.32
CA PHE A 139 23.73 0.05 0.96
C PHE A 139 23.49 -1.36 1.55
N PRO A 140 24.30 -1.82 2.52
CA PRO A 140 24.27 -3.21 2.98
C PRO A 140 23.00 -3.58 3.75
N SER A 141 22.31 -2.57 4.31
CA SER A 141 21.08 -2.74 5.09
C SER A 141 19.80 -2.47 4.27
N ARG A 142 19.93 -2.33 2.94
CA ARG A 142 18.81 -2.08 2.04
C ARG A 142 17.75 -3.17 2.17
N SER A 143 16.62 -2.80 2.75
CA SER A 143 15.51 -3.70 3.06
C SER A 143 14.22 -2.89 3.17
N LEU A 144 13.09 -3.58 3.39
CA LEU A 144 11.81 -2.91 3.56
C LEU A 144 11.83 -1.99 4.80
N GLY A 145 11.51 -0.71 4.62
CA GLY A 145 11.60 0.35 5.63
C GLY A 145 12.98 0.98 5.80
N ASN A 146 14.00 0.48 5.09
CA ASN A 146 15.36 1.02 5.10
C ASN A 146 15.89 1.16 3.67
N GLU A 147 15.05 1.69 2.78
CA GLU A 147 15.40 1.93 1.39
C GLU A 147 16.16 3.23 1.23
N PRO A 148 17.24 3.26 0.43
CA PRO A 148 17.96 4.51 0.18
C PRO A 148 17.03 5.51 -0.53
N SER A 149 17.11 6.76 -0.11
CA SER A 149 16.45 7.89 -0.73
C SER A 149 17.07 8.24 -2.09
N PRO A 150 16.35 8.99 -2.94
CA PRO A 150 16.92 9.48 -4.20
C PRO A 150 18.24 10.25 -4.01
N ASP A 151 18.36 11.04 -2.94
CA ASP A 151 19.56 11.85 -2.70
C ASP A 151 20.75 10.99 -2.25
N GLU A 152 20.52 9.96 -1.44
CA GLU A 152 21.56 8.98 -1.08
C GLU A 152 22.05 8.21 -2.31
N ILE A 153 21.14 7.78 -3.18
CA ILE A 153 21.51 7.12 -4.45
C ILE A 153 22.28 8.10 -5.34
N ARG A 154 21.84 9.35 -5.45
CA ARG A 154 22.53 10.40 -6.23
C ARG A 154 23.95 10.61 -5.72
N HIS A 155 24.12 10.68 -4.39
CA HIS A 155 25.42 10.82 -3.77
C HIS A 155 26.32 9.62 -4.08
N PHE A 156 25.80 8.40 -3.93
CA PHE A 156 26.53 7.18 -4.31
C PHE A 156 26.96 7.21 -5.78
N LEU A 157 26.06 7.55 -6.71
CA LEU A 157 26.36 7.62 -8.14
C LEU A 157 27.45 8.64 -8.46
N ALA A 158 27.53 9.76 -7.74
CA ALA A 158 28.60 10.74 -7.90
C ALA A 158 29.99 10.22 -7.50
N THR A 159 30.07 9.14 -6.71
CA THR A 159 31.33 8.44 -6.39
C THR A 159 31.76 7.44 -7.47
N LEU A 160 30.90 7.22 -8.47
CA LEU A 160 31.16 6.36 -9.61
C LEU A 160 31.44 7.25 -10.83
N ASP A 161 32.20 6.74 -11.80
CA ASP A 161 32.22 7.32 -13.16
C ASP A 161 31.05 6.76 -14.02
N GLU A 162 29.93 6.43 -13.36
CA GLU A 162 28.72 5.88 -13.99
C GLU A 162 27.88 7.03 -14.55
N LYS A 163 27.86 7.17 -15.87
CA LYS A 163 27.12 8.23 -16.59
C LYS A 163 25.96 7.68 -17.42
N SER A 164 25.47 6.48 -17.09
CA SER A 164 24.32 5.89 -17.78
C SER A 164 23.10 6.81 -17.70
N ASP A 165 22.66 7.29 -18.86
CA ASP A 165 21.41 8.05 -19.01
C ASP A 165 20.23 7.28 -18.43
N GLU A 166 20.22 5.96 -18.56
CA GLU A 166 19.16 5.11 -18.03
C GLU A 166 19.11 5.14 -16.50
N VAL A 167 20.27 5.03 -15.83
CA VAL A 167 20.36 5.13 -14.36
C VAL A 167 19.83 6.47 -13.89
N ASN A 168 20.25 7.57 -14.53
CA ASN A 168 19.79 8.92 -14.21
C ASN A 168 18.28 9.09 -14.41
N GLN A 169 17.73 8.58 -15.51
CA GLN A 169 16.29 8.65 -15.76
C GLN A 169 15.48 7.84 -14.73
N ARG A 170 15.96 6.66 -14.30
CA ARG A 170 15.32 5.86 -13.25
C ARG A 170 15.40 6.54 -11.89
N LEU A 171 16.49 7.25 -11.60
CA LEU A 171 16.63 8.06 -10.39
C LEU A 171 15.64 9.24 -10.37
N GLU A 172 15.47 9.93 -11.49
CA GLU A 172 14.49 11.01 -11.60
C GLU A 172 13.04 10.49 -11.49
N ASP A 173 12.74 9.29 -11.99
CA ASP A 173 11.44 8.65 -11.74
C ASP A 173 11.21 8.38 -10.25
N TYR A 174 12.25 7.92 -9.55
CA TYR A 174 12.16 7.64 -8.12
C TYR A 174 11.94 8.93 -7.32
N LYS A 175 12.69 9.99 -7.63
CA LYS A 175 12.49 11.32 -7.04
C LYS A 175 11.07 11.82 -7.28
N PHE A 176 10.59 11.76 -8.53
CA PHE A 176 9.24 12.16 -8.89
C PHE A 176 8.18 11.39 -8.09
N TYR A 177 8.37 10.07 -7.91
CA TYR A 177 7.48 9.27 -7.09
C TYR A 177 7.45 9.71 -5.63
N CYS A 178 8.62 9.98 -5.02
CA CYS A 178 8.69 10.46 -3.64
C CYS A 178 7.93 11.78 -3.43
N GLU A 179 7.99 12.69 -4.41
CA GLU A 179 7.35 14.01 -4.37
C GLU A 179 5.85 13.95 -4.69
N ASN A 180 5.44 13.13 -5.66
CA ASN A 180 4.09 13.18 -6.24
C ASN A 180 3.22 11.97 -5.90
N LYS A 181 3.82 10.92 -5.31
CA LYS A 181 3.20 9.60 -5.07
C LYS A 181 2.56 9.01 -6.33
N LYS A 182 3.20 9.26 -7.48
CA LYS A 182 2.80 8.80 -8.82
C LYS A 182 4.03 8.38 -9.62
N HIS A 183 3.86 7.41 -10.51
CA HIS A 183 4.94 6.99 -11.40
C HIS A 183 5.09 7.98 -12.56
N ARG A 184 6.30 8.49 -12.80
CA ARG A 184 6.57 9.43 -13.91
C ARG A 184 6.39 8.79 -15.29
N ARG A 185 6.79 7.52 -15.40
CA ARG A 185 6.76 6.69 -16.62
C ARG A 185 6.08 5.35 -16.31
N PRO A 186 4.74 5.35 -16.11
CA PRO A 186 4.00 4.18 -15.62
C PRO A 186 4.19 2.95 -16.52
N GLU A 187 4.29 3.14 -17.83
CA GLU A 187 4.51 2.08 -18.82
C GLU A 187 5.87 1.37 -18.66
N LEU A 188 6.91 2.08 -18.26
CA LEU A 188 8.22 1.50 -17.95
C LEU A 188 8.21 0.83 -16.58
N TRP A 189 7.57 1.49 -15.60
CA TRP A 189 7.42 0.96 -14.25
C TRP A 189 6.69 -0.39 -14.23
N ALA A 190 5.63 -0.53 -15.02
CA ALA A 190 4.88 -1.79 -15.17
C ALA A 190 5.74 -2.95 -15.73
N ARG A 191 6.87 -2.64 -16.38
CA ARG A 191 7.78 -3.63 -16.99
C ARG A 191 9.06 -3.86 -16.18
N ARG A 192 9.21 -3.26 -14.99
CA ARG A 192 10.46 -3.27 -14.20
C ARG A 192 11.02 -4.66 -13.83
N TYR A 193 10.20 -5.70 -13.84
CA TYR A 193 10.60 -7.08 -13.54
C TYR A 193 10.74 -7.98 -14.76
N LYS A 194 10.56 -7.44 -15.97
CA LYS A 194 10.77 -8.15 -17.24
C LYS A 194 12.19 -7.85 -17.73
#